data_AF-A0A356X3L4-F1
#
_entry.id   AF-A0A356X3L4-F1
#
_cell.length_a   1.000
_cell.length_b   1.000
_cell.length_c   1.000
_cell.angle_alpha   90.00
_cell.angle_beta   90.00
_cell.angle_gamma   90.00
#
_symmetry.space_group_name_H-M   'P 1'
#
loop_
_entity.id
_entity.type
_entity.pdbx_description
1 polymer ?
#
loop_
_entity_poly.entity_id
_entity_poly.type
_entity_poly.pdbx_seq_one_letter_code
_entity_poly.pdbx_strand_id
1 'polypeptide(L)'
;EECQPMAPIKPGEAVISAAHNLPNNYVIHCLGPVYGQDKPEEKLLADCYRNALQIAEEHDIDSIAFPAISTGAFGFPMKEAATVAFETIKDEIGQLKSVIEIRFVLFSDSDLRIHQKILKTIA
;
A
#
# COMPACT_ATOMS: atom_id res chain seq x y z
N GLU A 1 14.48 16.08 -0.47
CA GLU A 1 14.10 17.50 -0.39
C GLU A 1 12.60 17.67 -0.63
N GLU A 2 12.06 17.13 -1.72
CA GLU A 2 10.62 17.21 -2.07
C GLU A 2 9.66 16.74 -0.97
N CYS A 3 9.99 15.68 -0.22
CA CYS A 3 9.12 15.18 0.86
C CYS A 3 9.10 16.08 2.12
N GLN A 4 10.07 16.97 2.32
CA GLN A 4 10.18 17.78 3.56
C GLN A 4 8.92 18.61 3.85
N PRO A 5 8.37 19.40 2.90
CA PRO A 5 7.16 20.18 3.15
C PRO A 5 5.89 19.35 3.36
N MET A 6 5.91 18.05 3.04
CA MET A 6 4.77 17.14 3.20
C MET A 6 4.74 16.46 4.58
N ALA A 7 5.82 16.60 5.35
CA ALA A 7 5.96 15.96 6.65
C ALA A 7 5.52 16.88 7.82
N PRO A 8 5.05 16.32 8.95
CA PRO A 8 4.80 14.89 9.17
C PRO A 8 3.44 14.45 8.60
N ILE A 9 3.40 13.21 8.10
CA ILE A 9 2.14 12.49 7.84
C ILE A 9 1.82 11.57 9.02
N LYS A 10 0.56 11.17 9.16
CA LYS A 10 0.06 10.27 10.23
C LYS A 10 -0.18 8.85 9.71
N PRO A 11 -0.24 7.84 10.60
CA PRO A 11 -0.65 6.49 10.22
C PRO A 11 -1.93 6.50 9.38
N GLY A 12 -1.93 5.78 8.26
CA GLY A 12 -3.01 5.74 7.28
C GLY A 12 -2.95 6.82 6.21
N GLU A 13 -2.18 7.89 6.38
CA GLU A 13 -2.03 8.95 5.38
C GLU A 13 -1.01 8.55 4.30
N ALA A 14 -1.18 9.13 3.10
CA ALA A 14 -0.28 8.97 1.97
C ALA A 14 -0.02 10.32 1.28
N VAL A 15 1.17 10.51 0.73
CA VAL A 15 1.57 11.68 -0.06
C VAL A 15 2.40 11.25 -1.27
N ILE A 16 2.44 12.06 -2.32
CA ILE A 16 3.14 11.75 -3.57
C ILE A 16 4.34 12.67 -3.79
N SER A 17 5.41 12.13 -4.35
CA SER A 17 6.54 12.90 -4.89
C SER A 17 6.90 12.41 -6.29
N ALA A 18 7.72 13.18 -7.01
CA ALA A 18 8.46 12.65 -8.15
C ALA A 18 9.39 11.52 -7.70
N ALA A 19 9.69 10.59 -8.61
CA ALA A 19 10.58 9.47 -8.33
C ALA A 19 12.07 9.75 -8.65
N HIS A 20 12.35 10.90 -9.26
CA HIS A 20 13.69 11.35 -9.62
C HIS A 20 14.46 10.33 -10.48
N ASN A 21 15.51 9.70 -9.94
CA ASN A 21 16.39 8.78 -10.67
C ASN A 21 15.88 7.33 -10.71
N LEU A 22 14.68 7.08 -10.19
CA LEU A 22 14.02 5.78 -10.29
C LEU A 22 13.40 5.58 -11.68
N PRO A 23 13.19 4.33 -12.12
CA PRO A 23 12.64 4.04 -13.44
C PRO A 23 11.13 4.34 -13.59
N ASN A 24 10.43 4.62 -12.49
CA ASN A 24 9.02 5.03 -12.44
C ASN A 24 8.89 6.56 -12.37
N ASN A 25 7.68 7.09 -12.56
CA ASN A 25 7.43 8.54 -12.56
C ASN A 25 7.26 9.11 -11.14
N TYR A 26 6.56 8.37 -10.27
CA TYR A 26 6.13 8.85 -8.95
C TYR A 26 6.40 7.85 -7.84
N VAL A 27 6.60 8.35 -6.62
CA VAL A 27 6.58 7.54 -5.40
C VAL A 27 5.43 8.03 -4.51
N ILE A 28 4.54 7.12 -4.15
CA ILE A 28 3.50 7.38 -3.16
C ILE A 28 4.00 6.84 -1.82
N HIS A 29 4.18 7.74 -0.86
CA HIS A 29 4.70 7.50 0.48
C HIS A 29 3.53 7.31 1.43
N CYS A 30 3.32 6.10 1.92
CA CYS A 30 2.32 5.80 2.94
C CYS A 30 2.98 5.60 4.30
N LEU A 31 2.36 6.10 5.37
CA LEU A 31 2.75 5.75 6.73
C LEU A 31 1.82 4.64 7.26
N GLY A 32 2.29 3.40 7.22
CA GLY A 32 1.59 2.27 7.82
C GLY A 32 1.56 2.35 9.36
N PRO A 33 0.59 1.70 10.03
CA PRO A 33 0.52 1.65 11.49
C PRO A 33 1.63 0.79 12.08
N VAL A 34 2.09 1.15 13.28
CA VAL A 34 2.86 0.28 14.18
C VAL A 34 1.92 -0.70 14.86
N TYR A 35 2.11 -2.00 14.63
CA TYR A 35 1.27 -3.05 15.19
C TYR A 35 1.44 -3.16 16.72
N GLY A 36 0.32 -3.29 17.42
CA GLY A 36 0.19 -3.17 18.87
C GLY A 36 -0.01 -1.74 19.39
N GLN A 37 0.28 -0.70 18.58
CA GLN A 37 0.34 0.70 19.04
C GLN A 37 -0.70 1.59 18.36
N ASP A 38 -0.71 1.67 17.03
CA ASP A 38 -1.57 2.60 16.29
C ASP A 38 -2.92 1.97 15.98
N LYS A 39 -3.98 2.38 16.70
CA LYS A 39 -5.31 1.78 16.59
C LYS A 39 -6.32 2.66 15.82
N PRO A 40 -7.26 2.08 15.06
CA PRO A 40 -7.38 0.65 14.72
C PRO A 40 -6.45 0.26 13.56
N GLU A 41 -5.55 -0.69 13.80
CA GLU A 41 -4.43 -1.06 12.92
C GLU A 41 -4.89 -1.48 11.52
N GLU A 42 -5.88 -2.37 11.45
CA GLU A 42 -6.40 -2.88 10.17
C GLU A 42 -6.99 -1.75 9.34
N LYS A 43 -7.71 -0.82 9.97
CA LYS A 43 -8.27 0.34 9.28
C LYS A 43 -7.15 1.26 8.78
N LEU A 44 -6.15 1.55 9.61
CA LEU A 44 -5.04 2.44 9.22
C LEU A 44 -4.20 1.83 8.10
N LEU A 45 -3.98 0.52 8.12
CA LEU A 45 -3.31 -0.18 7.02
C LEU A 45 -4.18 -0.16 5.75
N ALA A 46 -5.48 -0.40 5.85
CA ALA A 46 -6.40 -0.27 4.72
C ALA A 46 -6.39 1.15 4.13
N ASP A 47 -6.40 2.18 4.99
CA ASP A 47 -6.36 3.58 4.57
C ASP A 47 -5.06 3.89 3.78
N CYS A 48 -3.93 3.25 4.10
CA CYS A 48 -2.71 3.39 3.30
C CYS A 48 -2.90 2.93 1.85
N TYR A 49 -3.58 1.81 1.64
CA TYR A 49 -3.86 1.29 0.30
C TYR A 49 -4.90 2.14 -0.43
N ARG A 50 -6.00 2.53 0.24
CA ARG A 50 -7.03 3.39 -0.35
C ARG A 50 -6.48 4.73 -0.78
N ASN A 51 -5.76 5.41 0.11
CA ASN A 51 -5.20 6.73 -0.17
C ASN A 51 -4.15 6.66 -1.28
N ALA A 52 -3.36 5.58 -1.35
CA ALA A 52 -2.43 5.39 -2.45
C ALA A 52 -3.13 5.17 -3.80
N LEU A 53 -4.18 4.36 -3.83
CA LEU A 53 -4.98 4.16 -5.05
C LEU A 53 -5.68 5.45 -5.47
N GLN A 54 -6.25 6.21 -4.53
CA GLN A 54 -6.87 7.51 -4.81
C GLN A 54 -5.86 8.49 -5.41
N ILE A 55 -4.68 8.61 -4.82
CA ILE A 55 -3.60 9.46 -5.36
C ILE A 55 -3.20 8.98 -6.77
N ALA A 56 -3.11 7.67 -7.00
CA ALA A 56 -2.80 7.15 -8.33
C ALA A 56 -3.86 7.53 -9.37
N GLU A 57 -5.14 7.47 -9.01
CA GLU A 57 -6.25 7.92 -9.86
C GLU A 57 -6.21 9.42 -10.12
N GLU A 58 -5.96 10.25 -9.09
CA GLU A 58 -5.85 11.70 -9.20
C GLU A 58 -4.71 12.17 -10.13
N HIS A 59 -3.72 11.29 -10.34
CA HIS A 59 -2.55 11.53 -11.17
C HIS A 59 -2.54 10.74 -12.49
N ASP A 60 -3.66 10.09 -12.85
CA ASP A 60 -3.80 9.27 -14.06
C ASP A 60 -2.70 8.19 -14.20
N ILE A 61 -2.28 7.60 -13.08
CA ILE A 61 -1.26 6.54 -13.04
C ILE A 61 -1.91 5.20 -13.41
N ASP A 62 -1.37 4.53 -14.43
CA ASP A 62 -1.92 3.27 -14.94
C ASP A 62 -1.49 2.01 -14.17
N SER A 63 -0.37 2.09 -13.46
CA SER A 63 0.26 0.95 -12.79
C SER A 63 0.89 1.35 -11.47
N ILE A 64 0.63 0.56 -10.43
CA ILE A 64 1.12 0.81 -9.07
C ILE A 64 1.68 -0.47 -8.45
N ALA A 65 2.80 -0.33 -7.73
CA ALA A 65 3.43 -1.42 -7.02
C ALA A 65 3.40 -1.18 -5.50
N PHE A 66 2.96 -2.17 -4.74
CA PHE A 66 2.93 -2.15 -3.28
C PHE A 66 3.97 -3.12 -2.69
N PRO A 67 4.74 -2.71 -1.68
CA PRO A 67 5.41 -3.64 -0.79
C PRO A 67 4.40 -4.23 0.23
N ALA A 68 4.84 -5.14 1.08
CA ALA A 68 4.08 -5.56 2.25
C ALA A 68 4.15 -4.47 3.35
N ILE A 69 3.24 -3.49 3.29
CA ILE A 69 3.23 -2.32 4.20
C ILE A 69 3.08 -2.79 5.66
N SER A 70 3.86 -2.17 6.56
CA SER A 70 3.93 -2.45 8.00
C SER A 70 4.46 -3.82 8.45
N THR A 71 4.81 -4.76 7.55
CA THR A 71 5.21 -6.12 7.96
C THR A 71 6.69 -6.29 8.32
N GLY A 72 7.48 -5.23 8.22
CA GLY A 72 8.89 -5.18 8.62
C GLY A 72 9.05 -4.60 10.02
N ALA A 73 9.71 -3.43 10.10
CA ALA A 73 9.99 -2.75 11.37
C ALA A 73 8.74 -2.42 12.21
N PHE A 74 7.56 -2.30 11.58
CA PHE A 74 6.29 -2.00 12.27
C PHE A 74 5.55 -3.25 12.76
N GLY A 75 6.05 -4.45 12.48
CA GLY A 75 5.64 -5.68 13.14
C GLY A 75 4.23 -6.19 12.82
N PHE A 76 3.55 -5.64 11.81
CA PHE A 76 2.23 -6.14 11.41
C PHE A 76 2.36 -7.57 10.90
N PRO A 77 1.63 -8.54 11.45
CA PRO A 77 1.83 -9.92 11.05
C PRO A 77 1.39 -10.14 9.59
N MET A 78 2.26 -10.82 8.84
CA MET A 78 2.25 -10.87 7.37
C MET A 78 0.92 -11.37 6.80
N LYS A 79 0.30 -12.35 7.46
CA LYS A 79 -0.94 -12.96 6.99
C LYS A 79 -2.10 -11.97 7.09
N GLU A 80 -2.24 -11.32 8.24
CA GLU A 80 -3.26 -10.31 8.52
C GLU A 80 -3.08 -9.09 7.62
N ALA A 81 -1.84 -8.62 7.45
CA ALA A 81 -1.53 -7.50 6.55
C ALA A 81 -1.90 -7.81 5.09
N ALA A 82 -1.59 -9.01 4.60
CA ALA A 82 -1.97 -9.43 3.25
C ALA A 82 -3.49 -9.53 3.09
N THR A 83 -4.21 -10.02 4.11
CA THR A 83 -5.69 -10.03 4.10
C THR A 83 -6.23 -8.61 3.96
N VAL A 84 -5.79 -7.68 4.81
CA VAL A 84 -6.22 -6.27 4.75
C VAL A 84 -5.93 -5.66 3.39
N ALA A 85 -4.73 -5.90 2.83
CA ALA A 85 -4.33 -5.37 1.53
C ALA A 85 -5.27 -5.84 0.41
N PHE A 86 -5.51 -7.16 0.32
CA PHE A 86 -6.32 -7.72 -0.76
C PHE A 86 -7.81 -7.45 -0.60
N GLU A 87 -8.35 -7.45 0.62
CA GLU A 87 -9.74 -7.05 0.86
C GLU A 87 -9.96 -5.59 0.48
N THR A 88 -9.05 -4.70 0.89
CA THR A 88 -9.12 -3.28 0.51
C THR A 88 -9.06 -3.11 -1.00
N ILE A 89 -8.10 -3.75 -1.68
CA ILE A 89 -8.00 -3.64 -3.14
C ILE A 89 -9.26 -4.16 -3.83
N LYS A 90 -9.82 -5.30 -3.37
CA LYS A 90 -11.06 -5.87 -3.92
C LYS A 90 -12.25 -4.90 -3.81
N ASP A 91 -12.33 -4.14 -2.72
CA ASP A 91 -13.39 -3.16 -2.52
C ASP A 91 -13.20 -1.91 -3.42
N GLU A 92 -11.95 -1.52 -3.70
CA GLU A 92 -11.62 -0.33 -4.50
C GLU A 92 -11.62 -0.60 -6.02
N ILE A 93 -11.23 -1.79 -6.50
CA ILE A 93 -11.01 -2.05 -7.94
C ILE A 93 -12.20 -1.74 -8.84
N GLY A 94 -13.44 -1.82 -8.34
CA GLY A 94 -14.64 -1.51 -9.11
C GLY A 94 -14.81 -0.02 -9.41
N GLN A 95 -14.05 0.85 -8.73
CA GLN A 95 -14.13 2.30 -8.82
C GLN A 95 -12.93 2.92 -9.56
N LEU A 96 -11.84 2.15 -9.71
CA LEU A 96 -10.62 2.58 -10.41
C LEU A 96 -10.88 2.73 -11.91
N LYS A 97 -10.32 3.78 -12.51
CA LYS A 97 -10.45 4.09 -13.94
C LYS A 97 -9.09 4.12 -14.63
N SER A 98 -8.09 4.68 -13.96
CA SER A 98 -6.75 4.87 -14.51
C SER A 98 -5.87 3.67 -14.17
N VAL A 99 -5.88 3.22 -12.90
CA VAL A 99 -5.08 2.08 -12.43
C VAL A 99 -5.62 0.77 -13.00
N ILE A 100 -4.85 0.16 -13.88
CA ILE A 100 -5.18 -1.13 -14.53
C ILE A 100 -4.26 -2.27 -14.09
N GLU A 101 -3.08 -1.97 -13.53
CA GLU A 101 -2.17 -2.97 -12.97
C GLU A 101 -1.80 -2.64 -11.52
N ILE A 102 -2.06 -3.58 -10.61
CA ILE A 102 -1.57 -3.54 -9.22
C ILE A 102 -0.61 -4.70 -9.01
N ARG A 103 0.64 -4.40 -8.61
CA ARG A 103 1.69 -5.38 -8.39
C ARG A 103 2.12 -5.43 -6.92
N PHE A 104 2.15 -6.62 -6.32
CA PHE A 104 2.79 -6.81 -5.02
C PHE A 104 4.26 -7.20 -5.21
N VAL A 105 5.18 -6.35 -4.74
CA VAL A 105 6.62 -6.56 -4.82
C VAL A 105 7.13 -6.97 -3.43
N LEU A 106 7.30 -8.27 -3.26
CA LEU A 106 7.57 -8.91 -1.97
C LEU A 106 9.05 -9.26 -1.83
N PHE A 107 9.57 -9.18 -0.61
CA PHE A 107 10.99 -9.36 -0.35
C PHE A 107 11.45 -10.82 -0.43
N SER A 108 10.61 -11.77 0.01
CA SER A 108 10.98 -13.19 0.08
C SER A 108 9.95 -14.13 -0.55
N ASP A 109 10.41 -15.34 -0.91
CA ASP A 109 9.55 -16.43 -1.39
C ASP A 109 8.48 -16.83 -0.34
N SER A 110 8.79 -16.69 0.94
CA SER A 110 7.85 -16.98 2.02
C SER A 110 6.68 -15.99 2.00
N ASP A 111 6.98 -14.70 1.85
CA ASP A 111 5.97 -13.65 1.77
C ASP A 111 5.10 -13.84 0.53
N LEU A 112 5.72 -14.20 -0.60
CA LEU A 112 5.02 -14.53 -1.84
C LEU A 112 4.05 -15.70 -1.66
N ARG A 113 4.48 -16.80 -1.01
CA ARG A 113 3.61 -17.95 -0.74
C ARG A 113 2.41 -17.58 0.13
N ILE A 114 2.61 -16.72 1.13
CA ILE A 114 1.53 -16.22 1.99
C ILE A 114 0.56 -15.38 1.16
N HIS A 115 1.04 -14.40 0.39
CA HIS A 115 0.20 -13.55 -0.45
C HIS A 115 -0.59 -14.37 -1.47
N GLN A 116 0.05 -15.34 -2.15
CA GLN A 116 -0.63 -16.25 -3.07
C GLN A 116 -1.72 -17.07 -2.39
N LYS A 117 -1.50 -17.53 -1.15
CA LYS A 117 -2.51 -18.27 -0.39
C LYS A 117 -3.70 -17.39 -0.04
N ILE A 118 -3.47 -16.16 0.42
CA ILE A 118 -4.53 -15.23 0.81
C ILE A 118 -5.30 -14.73 -0.41
N LEU A 119 -4.62 -14.39 -1.51
CA LEU A 119 -5.26 -13.97 -2.75
C LEU A 119 -6.26 -15.03 -3.25
N LYS A 120 -5.88 -16.31 -3.23
CA LYS A 120 -6.77 -17.43 -3.59
C LYS A 120 -8.00 -17.61 -2.69
N THR A 121 -8.01 -17.03 -1.50
CA THR A 121 -9.17 -17.09 -0.60
C THR A 121 -10.12 -15.92 -0.79
N ILE A 122 -9.66 -14.81 -1.38
CA ILE A 122 -10.43 -13.57 -1.55
C ILE A 122 -10.96 -13.43 -2.98
N ALA A 123 -10.19 -13.88 -3.97
CA ALA A 123 -10.57 -13.97 -5.39
C ALA A 123 -11.55 -15.12 -5.64
#